data_AF-A0A0Q7XZT5-F1
#
_entry.id   AF-A0A0Q7XZT5-F1
#
_cell.length_a   1.000
_cell.length_b   1.000
_cell.length_c   1.000
_cell.angle_alpha   90.00
_cell.angle_beta   90.00
_cell.angle_gamma   90.00
#
_symmetry.space_group_name_H-M   'P 1'
#
loop_
_entity.id
_entity.type
_entity.pdbx_description
1 polymer ?
#
loop_
_entity_poly.entity_id
_entity_poly.type
_entity_poly.pdbx_seq_one_letter_code
_entity_poly.pdbx_strand_id
1 'polypeptide(L)'
;MNFEQWLQSRLTAHGYPVGGIDGNVGPVSIAALKAFQRARGLEVTGKADGTTVSHLRMPSSAVLPEKLVGVPDRNIAEPAVKPAPSRNLWPRQADCMTVFGPVGTSQVLVELPFAMVLAWDKSVRIRKISLHSKVATSASRVFEQVAEFYTEGERAALGLNIFGGSLNVRRMRGGTAYSMHSWAIAIDFDPERNGLNVKAPQARLSHADAVPFWEAWEAEGWLSLGRAKNFDWMHVQAARL
;
A
#
# COMPACT_ATOMS: atom_id res chain seq x y z
N MET A 1 -2.51 -11.00 7.71
CA MET A 1 -3.66 -10.24 8.25
C MET A 1 -4.91 -11.10 8.12
N ASN A 2 -5.73 -11.20 9.18
CA ASN A 2 -6.95 -12.03 9.17
C ASN A 2 -8.17 -11.26 8.62
N PHE A 3 -9.33 -11.92 8.55
CA PHE A 3 -10.57 -11.34 8.01
C PHE A 3 -11.06 -10.14 8.84
N GLU A 4 -10.91 -10.20 10.17
CA GLU A 4 -11.37 -9.18 11.10
C GLU A 4 -10.57 -7.88 10.94
N GLN A 5 -9.26 -8.00 10.78
CA GLN A 5 -8.41 -6.85 10.44
C GLN A 5 -8.81 -6.28 9.07
N TRP A 6 -9.07 -7.13 8.07
CA TRP A 6 -9.54 -6.67 6.74
C TRP A 6 -10.83 -5.86 6.87
N LEU A 7 -11.79 -6.38 7.62
CA LEU A 7 -13.07 -5.73 7.87
C LEU A 7 -12.90 -4.34 8.50
N GLN A 8 -12.08 -4.26 9.56
CA GLN A 8 -11.77 -3.01 10.26
C GLN A 8 -11.08 -1.97 9.35
N SER A 9 -10.12 -2.40 8.53
CA SER A 9 -9.44 -1.58 7.52
C SER A 9 -10.44 -1.00 6.51
N ARG A 10 -11.33 -1.85 5.97
CA ARG A 10 -12.32 -1.42 4.97
C ARG A 10 -13.37 -0.47 5.54
N LEU A 11 -13.89 -0.74 6.74
CA LEU A 11 -14.85 0.16 7.40
C LEU A 11 -14.24 1.56 7.59
N THR A 12 -13.01 1.61 8.12
CA THR A 12 -12.28 2.86 8.31
C THR A 12 -12.05 3.58 6.99
N ALA A 13 -11.66 2.86 5.92
CA ALA A 13 -11.48 3.43 4.59
C ALA A 13 -12.77 4.06 4.06
N HIS A 14 -13.93 3.45 4.33
CA HIS A 14 -15.24 3.98 3.95
C HIS A 14 -15.76 5.11 4.86
N GLY A 15 -14.96 5.62 5.80
CA GLY A 15 -15.34 6.71 6.70
C GLY A 15 -16.08 6.26 7.97
N TYR A 16 -16.02 4.97 8.30
CA TYR A 16 -16.60 4.41 9.53
C TYR A 16 -15.45 3.94 10.44
N PRO A 17 -14.81 4.85 11.18
CA PRO A 17 -13.64 4.53 11.99
C PRO A 17 -13.99 3.49 13.07
N VAL A 18 -13.13 2.49 13.20
CA VAL A 18 -13.32 1.37 14.15
C VAL A 18 -12.38 1.41 15.36
N GLY A 19 -11.50 2.42 15.42
CA GLY A 19 -10.36 2.44 16.32
C GLY A 19 -9.15 1.75 15.70
N GLY A 20 -8.46 0.90 16.46
CA GLY A 20 -7.34 0.10 15.97
C GLY A 20 -7.78 -1.01 15.00
N ILE A 21 -6.92 -1.34 14.02
CA ILE A 21 -7.06 -2.50 13.14
C ILE A 21 -6.36 -3.69 13.82
N ASP A 22 -6.97 -4.17 14.91
CA ASP A 22 -6.39 -5.17 15.81
C ASP A 22 -6.94 -6.59 15.59
N GLY A 23 -7.95 -6.75 14.74
CA GLY A 23 -8.64 -8.01 14.50
C GLY A 23 -9.71 -8.35 15.54
N ASN A 24 -9.94 -7.49 16.54
CA ASN A 24 -10.99 -7.69 17.54
C ASN A 24 -12.27 -6.95 17.14
N VAL A 25 -13.27 -7.70 16.65
CA VAL A 25 -14.56 -7.13 16.27
C VAL A 25 -15.41 -6.82 17.52
N GLY A 26 -15.08 -5.71 18.19
CA GLY A 26 -15.77 -5.23 19.37
C GLY A 26 -16.96 -4.31 19.08
N PRO A 27 -17.57 -3.72 20.13
CA PRO A 27 -18.75 -2.84 19.98
C PRO A 27 -18.58 -1.68 19.00
N VAL A 28 -17.38 -1.10 18.91
CA VAL A 28 -17.07 -0.01 17.97
C VAL A 28 -17.10 -0.50 16.53
N SER A 29 -16.50 -1.67 16.23
CA SER A 29 -16.54 -2.28 14.89
C SER A 29 -17.96 -2.66 14.49
N ILE A 30 -18.77 -3.19 15.42
CA ILE A 30 -20.18 -3.53 15.19
C ILE A 30 -21.01 -2.26 14.92
N ALA A 31 -20.76 -1.17 15.66
CA ALA A 31 -21.43 0.11 15.43
C ALA A 31 -21.07 0.69 14.05
N ALA A 32 -19.80 0.63 13.65
CA ALA A 32 -19.33 1.03 12.34
C ALA A 32 -19.97 0.19 11.22
N LEU A 33 -20.08 -1.13 11.40
CA LEU A 33 -20.79 -2.04 10.49
C LEU A 33 -22.25 -1.61 10.28
N LYS A 34 -22.98 -1.38 11.37
CA LYS A 34 -24.38 -0.95 11.29
C LYS A 34 -24.53 0.40 10.60
N ALA A 35 -23.60 1.33 10.86
CA ALA A 35 -23.58 2.64 10.20
C ALA A 35 -23.29 2.53 8.70
N PHE A 36 -22.31 1.70 8.32
CA PHE A 36 -21.99 1.41 6.92
C PHE A 36 -23.18 0.78 6.20
N GLN A 37 -23.78 -0.27 6.76
CA GLN A 37 -24.95 -0.94 6.19
C GLN A 37 -26.10 0.06 5.96
N ARG A 38 -26.44 0.87 6.96
CA ARG A 38 -27.48 1.90 6.85
C ARG A 38 -27.20 2.89 5.73
N ALA A 39 -25.97 3.38 5.64
CA ALA A 39 -25.58 4.35 4.63
C ALA A 39 -25.53 3.78 3.20
N ARG A 40 -25.39 2.46 3.06
CA ARG A 40 -25.40 1.74 1.79
C ARG A 40 -26.77 1.14 1.45
N GLY A 41 -27.80 1.38 2.27
CA GLY A 41 -29.14 0.84 2.05
C GLY A 41 -29.22 -0.68 2.23
N LEU A 42 -28.31 -1.27 3.00
CA LEU A 42 -28.27 -2.70 3.30
C LEU A 42 -29.08 -3.02 4.55
N GLU A 43 -29.39 -4.30 4.74
CA GLU A 43 -29.95 -4.79 5.99
C GLU A 43 -28.96 -4.53 7.15
N VAL A 44 -29.45 -3.90 8.23
CA VAL A 44 -28.61 -3.45 9.35
C VAL A 44 -28.43 -4.58 10.38
N THR A 45 -27.72 -5.63 9.97
CA THR A 45 -27.48 -6.82 10.79
C THR A 45 -26.37 -6.61 11.83
N GLY A 46 -25.45 -5.69 11.58
CA GLY A 46 -24.21 -5.55 12.34
C GLY A 46 -23.24 -6.72 12.14
N LYS A 47 -23.44 -7.54 11.11
CA LYS A 47 -22.59 -8.66 10.73
C LYS A 47 -21.98 -8.40 9.35
N ALA A 48 -20.73 -8.83 9.14
CA ALA A 48 -20.09 -8.79 7.83
C ALA A 48 -20.54 -9.98 6.95
N ASP A 49 -21.82 -10.02 6.60
CA ASP A 49 -22.37 -11.01 5.65
C ASP A 49 -21.85 -10.81 4.21
N GLY A 50 -22.14 -11.76 3.31
CA GLY A 50 -21.64 -11.73 1.94
C GLY A 50 -21.98 -10.44 1.17
N THR A 51 -23.16 -9.87 1.40
CA THR A 51 -23.58 -8.59 0.80
C THR A 51 -22.77 -7.43 1.37
N THR A 52 -22.65 -7.35 2.70
CA THR A 52 -21.86 -6.32 3.39
C THR A 52 -20.39 -6.38 2.97
N VAL A 53 -19.79 -7.57 2.92
CA VAL A 53 -18.41 -7.80 2.45
C VAL A 53 -18.24 -7.36 1.00
N SER A 54 -19.19 -7.67 0.12
CA SER A 54 -19.12 -7.26 -1.28
C SER A 54 -19.11 -5.73 -1.44
N HIS A 55 -19.91 -5.01 -0.64
CA HIS A 55 -19.88 -3.55 -0.61
C HIS A 55 -18.59 -3.01 0.01
N LEU A 56 -18.06 -3.65 1.05
CA LEU A 56 -16.79 -3.25 1.68
C LEU A 56 -15.59 -3.45 0.75
N ARG A 57 -15.64 -4.38 -0.21
CA ARG A 57 -14.59 -4.54 -1.25
C ARG A 57 -14.56 -3.40 -2.26
N MET A 58 -15.66 -2.66 -2.44
CA MET A 58 -15.70 -1.51 -3.35
C MET A 58 -14.79 -0.39 -2.84
N PRO A 59 -14.08 0.35 -3.70
CA PRO A 59 -13.12 1.36 -3.25
C PRO A 59 -13.77 2.49 -2.43
N SER A 60 -13.02 3.00 -1.44
CA SER A 60 -13.43 4.10 -0.57
C SER A 60 -13.53 5.46 -1.26
N SER A 61 -12.96 5.61 -2.46
CA SER A 61 -12.89 6.86 -3.23
C SER A 61 -14.25 7.47 -3.60
N ALA A 62 -15.37 6.81 -3.27
CA ALA A 62 -16.73 7.33 -3.37
C ALA A 62 -17.21 8.10 -2.11
N VAL A 63 -16.38 8.25 -1.07
CA VAL A 63 -16.74 9.00 0.15
C VAL A 63 -16.03 10.36 0.12
N LEU A 64 -16.79 11.42 -0.11
CA LEU A 64 -16.28 12.79 -0.13
C LEU A 64 -15.66 13.16 1.23
N PRO A 65 -14.50 13.85 1.26
CA PRO A 65 -13.82 14.26 2.49
C PRO A 65 -14.72 15.06 3.45
N GLU A 66 -15.70 15.78 2.92
CA GLU A 66 -16.66 16.59 3.70
C GLU A 66 -17.56 15.76 4.63
N LYS A 67 -17.77 14.46 4.34
CA LYS A 67 -18.52 13.55 5.23
C LYS A 67 -17.67 12.98 6.38
N LEU A 68 -16.35 13.20 6.37
CA LEU A 68 -15.46 12.82 7.49
C LEU A 68 -15.60 13.76 8.70
N VAL A 69 -16.16 14.96 8.51
CA VAL A 69 -16.21 16.04 9.52
C VAL A 69 -17.23 15.77 10.64
N GLY A 70 -18.10 14.76 10.50
CA GLY A 70 -19.20 14.50 11.43
C GLY A 70 -18.93 13.47 12.53
N VAL A 71 -17.78 12.78 12.53
CA VAL A 71 -17.41 11.86 13.60
C VAL A 71 -16.35 12.55 14.46
N PRO A 72 -16.62 12.86 15.73
CA PRO A 72 -15.62 13.47 16.60
C PRO A 72 -14.37 12.59 16.62
N ASP A 73 -13.22 13.23 16.47
CA ASP A 73 -11.92 12.60 16.55
C ASP A 73 -11.77 11.93 17.92
N ARG A 74 -11.95 10.61 17.94
CA ARG A 74 -11.85 9.77 19.15
C ARG A 74 -10.60 8.88 19.13
N ASN A 75 -9.62 9.21 18.30
CA ASN A 75 -8.35 8.49 18.24
C ASN A 75 -7.24 9.22 19.00
N ILE A 76 -7.36 9.22 20.33
CA ILE A 76 -6.20 8.83 21.14
C ILE A 76 -6.38 7.34 21.39
N ALA A 77 -6.08 6.53 20.36
CA ALA A 77 -5.90 5.10 20.52
C ALA A 77 -4.40 4.87 20.74
N GLU A 78 -4.09 4.19 21.84
CA GLU A 78 -2.76 3.72 22.21
C GLU A 78 -2.05 3.05 21.03
N PRO A 79 -0.71 3.13 20.97
CA PRO A 79 0.04 2.66 19.82
C PRO A 79 -0.27 1.19 19.58
N ALA A 80 -0.81 0.92 18.38
CA ALA A 80 -0.94 -0.41 17.83
C ALA A 80 0.35 -1.21 18.08
N VAL A 81 0.18 -2.48 18.45
CA VAL A 81 1.25 -3.45 18.66
C VAL A 81 2.34 -3.23 17.62
N LYS A 82 3.51 -2.76 18.09
CA LYS A 82 4.69 -2.61 17.24
C LYS A 82 4.99 -4.01 16.67
N PRO A 83 5.01 -4.23 15.35
CA PRO A 83 5.63 -5.43 14.85
C PRO A 83 7.06 -5.48 15.40
N ALA A 84 7.49 -6.68 15.82
CA ALA A 84 8.82 -6.93 16.34
C ALA A 84 9.88 -6.20 15.50
N PRO A 85 10.97 -5.69 16.09
CA PRO A 85 11.96 -4.89 15.37
C PRO A 85 12.39 -5.65 14.12
N SER A 86 11.99 -5.17 12.94
CA SER A 86 12.48 -5.74 11.70
C SER A 86 13.99 -5.64 11.78
N ARG A 87 14.69 -6.78 11.62
CA ARG A 87 16.12 -6.73 11.35
C ARG A 87 16.28 -5.69 10.24
N ASN A 88 17.18 -4.72 10.41
CA ASN A 88 17.45 -3.73 9.37
C ASN A 88 18.05 -4.46 8.15
N LEU A 89 17.18 -4.98 7.29
CA LEU A 89 17.51 -5.85 6.15
C LEU A 89 18.19 -5.05 5.05
N TRP A 90 17.79 -3.79 4.88
CA TRP A 90 18.23 -2.94 3.79
C TRP A 90 19.21 -1.84 4.22
N PRO A 91 20.17 -1.49 3.34
CA PRO A 91 21.17 -0.45 3.61
C PRO A 91 20.53 0.94 3.77
N ARG A 92 21.30 1.92 4.24
CA ARG A 92 20.92 3.32 4.04
C ARG A 92 21.10 3.68 2.57
N GLN A 93 20.39 4.70 2.09
CA GLN A 93 20.54 5.20 0.71
C GLN A 93 22.02 5.50 0.36
N ALA A 94 22.80 6.00 1.33
CA ALA A 94 24.23 6.28 1.15
C ALA A 94 25.09 5.01 0.93
N ASP A 95 24.65 3.86 1.43
CA ASP A 95 25.40 2.60 1.38
C ASP A 95 24.99 1.71 0.19
N CYS A 96 24.03 2.16 -0.64
CA CYS A 96 23.50 1.37 -1.75
C CYS A 96 24.57 0.98 -2.77
N MET A 97 25.54 1.85 -3.07
CA MET A 97 26.64 1.51 -3.98
C MET A 97 27.49 0.36 -3.43
N THR A 98 27.79 0.37 -2.13
CA THR A 98 28.58 -0.68 -1.48
C THR A 98 27.82 -2.01 -1.43
N VAL A 99 26.51 -1.96 -1.19
CA VAL A 99 25.70 -3.18 -1.01
C VAL A 99 25.19 -3.75 -2.33
N PHE A 100 24.70 -2.93 -3.26
CA PHE A 100 24.13 -3.38 -4.53
C PHE A 100 25.10 -3.29 -5.70
N GLY A 101 26.23 -2.60 -5.55
CA GLY A 101 27.22 -2.42 -6.61
C GLY A 101 26.84 -1.31 -7.60
N PRO A 102 27.40 -1.32 -8.82
CA PRO A 102 27.12 -0.32 -9.84
C PRO A 102 25.63 -0.27 -10.23
N VAL A 103 25.13 0.94 -10.47
CA VAL A 103 23.76 1.17 -10.97
C VAL A 103 23.53 0.49 -12.33
N GLY A 104 22.30 0.06 -12.59
CA GLY A 104 21.92 -0.59 -13.84
C GLY A 104 22.51 -1.99 -14.06
N THR A 105 23.02 -2.62 -13.00
CA THR A 105 23.57 -3.98 -13.04
C THR A 105 22.85 -4.94 -12.10
N SER A 106 23.04 -6.25 -12.29
CA SER A 106 22.51 -7.31 -11.41
C SER A 106 20.98 -7.46 -11.37
N GLN A 107 20.30 -7.08 -12.46
CA GLN A 107 18.86 -7.26 -12.62
C GLN A 107 18.50 -8.74 -12.85
N VAL A 108 17.36 -9.14 -12.31
CA VAL A 108 16.65 -10.37 -12.63
C VAL A 108 15.19 -10.03 -12.92
N LEU A 109 14.51 -10.91 -13.67
CA LEU A 109 13.06 -10.80 -13.86
C LEU A 109 12.35 -11.51 -12.71
N VAL A 110 11.50 -10.76 -12.01
CA VAL A 110 10.60 -11.27 -10.98
C VAL A 110 9.24 -11.57 -11.63
N GLU A 111 8.79 -12.82 -11.56
CA GLU A 111 7.43 -13.22 -11.95
C GLU A 111 6.41 -12.64 -10.96
N LEU A 112 5.29 -12.15 -11.49
CA LEU A 112 4.21 -11.58 -10.71
C LEU A 112 3.05 -12.60 -10.58
N PRO A 113 2.49 -12.80 -9.38
CA PRO A 113 1.34 -13.68 -9.17
C PRO A 113 0.02 -13.13 -9.76
N PHE A 114 0.01 -11.86 -10.18
CA PHE A 114 -1.08 -11.25 -10.93
C PHE A 114 -0.53 -10.36 -12.04
N ALA A 115 -1.33 -10.15 -13.09
CA ALA A 115 -0.94 -9.24 -14.17
C ALA A 115 -1.01 -7.78 -13.68
N MET A 116 -0.02 -6.99 -14.10
CA MET A 116 -0.03 -5.53 -13.99
C MET A 116 -0.19 -4.91 -15.38
N VAL A 117 -0.51 -3.62 -15.42
CA VAL A 117 -0.51 -2.81 -16.64
C VAL A 117 0.51 -1.70 -16.55
N LEU A 118 1.06 -1.25 -17.67
CA LEU A 118 2.00 -0.12 -17.67
C LEU A 118 1.25 1.18 -17.36
N ALA A 119 1.82 2.03 -16.53
CA ALA A 119 1.21 3.31 -16.17
C ALA A 119 0.99 4.21 -17.40
N TRP A 120 1.93 4.19 -18.36
CA TRP A 120 1.89 5.00 -19.58
C TRP A 120 1.15 4.34 -20.75
N ASP A 121 0.80 3.05 -20.64
CA ASP A 121 -0.02 2.34 -21.62
C ASP A 121 -0.78 1.19 -20.92
N LYS A 122 -2.00 1.50 -20.47
CA LYS A 122 -2.82 0.56 -19.69
C LYS A 122 -3.35 -0.62 -20.52
N SER A 123 -3.16 -0.61 -21.85
CA SER A 123 -3.47 -1.75 -22.72
C SER A 123 -2.41 -2.86 -22.63
N VAL A 124 -1.17 -2.50 -22.27
CA VAL A 124 -0.05 -3.43 -22.18
C VAL A 124 -0.05 -4.11 -20.82
N ARG A 125 -0.28 -5.42 -20.81
CA ARG A 125 -0.22 -6.27 -19.63
C ARG A 125 1.16 -6.89 -19.46
N ILE A 126 1.70 -6.83 -18.25
CA ILE A 126 2.97 -7.44 -17.87
C ILE A 126 2.76 -8.50 -16.78
N ARG A 127 3.61 -9.53 -16.78
CA ARG A 127 3.69 -10.55 -15.72
C ARG A 127 5.07 -10.67 -15.09
N LYS A 128 6.00 -9.83 -15.52
CA LYS A 128 7.38 -9.80 -15.02
C LYS A 128 7.83 -8.37 -14.85
N ILE A 129 8.62 -8.10 -13.82
CA ILE A 129 9.29 -6.82 -13.62
C ILE A 129 10.78 -7.03 -13.39
N SER A 130 11.60 -6.04 -13.72
CA SER A 130 13.05 -6.09 -13.50
C SER A 130 13.39 -5.57 -12.11
N LEU A 131 14.05 -6.36 -11.28
CA LEU A 131 14.53 -5.97 -9.94
C LEU A 131 15.96 -6.43 -9.70
N HIS A 132 16.65 -5.82 -8.74
CA HIS A 132 17.96 -6.30 -8.32
C HIS A 132 17.86 -7.73 -7.75
N SER A 133 18.80 -8.60 -8.08
CA SER A 133 18.83 -10.00 -7.62
C SER A 133 18.66 -10.15 -6.10
N LYS A 134 19.38 -9.31 -5.33
CA LYS A 134 19.30 -9.26 -3.85
C LYS A 134 17.92 -8.96 -3.26
N VAL A 135 17.03 -8.28 -3.98
CA VAL A 135 15.70 -7.90 -3.47
C VAL A 135 14.57 -8.72 -4.10
N ALA A 136 14.87 -9.51 -5.13
CA ALA A 136 13.90 -10.24 -5.94
C ALA A 136 13.01 -11.16 -5.10
N THR A 137 13.59 -12.05 -4.30
CA THR A 137 12.83 -13.00 -3.47
C THR A 137 11.95 -12.29 -2.43
N SER A 138 12.44 -11.17 -1.90
CA SER A 138 11.68 -10.36 -0.94
C SER A 138 10.46 -9.73 -1.61
N ALA A 139 10.64 -9.09 -2.77
CA ALA A 139 9.54 -8.53 -3.53
C ALA A 139 8.52 -9.60 -3.97
N SER A 140 8.96 -10.80 -4.37
CA SER A 140 8.06 -11.91 -4.71
C SER A 140 7.10 -12.25 -3.56
N ARG A 141 7.62 -12.39 -2.33
CA ARG A 141 6.77 -12.65 -1.14
C ARG A 141 5.77 -11.54 -0.87
N VAL A 142 6.14 -10.28 -1.11
CA VAL A 142 5.19 -9.16 -0.99
C VAL A 142 4.09 -9.28 -2.04
N PHE A 143 4.45 -9.53 -3.30
CA PHE A 143 3.44 -9.66 -4.36
C PHE A 143 2.51 -10.85 -4.13
N GLU A 144 3.01 -11.97 -3.59
CA GLU A 144 2.17 -13.12 -3.19
C GLU A 144 1.16 -12.73 -2.10
N GLN A 145 1.62 -12.03 -1.06
CA GLN A 145 0.72 -11.52 -0.01
C GLN A 145 -0.32 -10.53 -0.55
N VAL A 146 0.07 -9.64 -1.46
CA VAL A 146 -0.85 -8.70 -2.12
C VAL A 146 -1.84 -9.46 -3.03
N ALA A 147 -1.42 -10.56 -3.64
CA ALA A 147 -2.27 -11.40 -4.47
C ALA A 147 -3.35 -12.12 -3.65
N GLU A 148 -2.97 -12.62 -2.47
CA GLU A 148 -3.83 -13.32 -1.52
C GLU A 148 -4.83 -12.37 -0.86
N PHE A 149 -4.36 -11.18 -0.46
CA PHE A 149 -5.18 -10.25 0.30
C PHE A 149 -6.21 -9.48 -0.54
N TYR A 150 -5.79 -8.97 -1.68
CA TYR A 150 -6.65 -8.16 -2.55
C TYR A 150 -7.25 -9.01 -3.65
N THR A 151 -8.50 -8.77 -4.01
CA THR A 151 -9.07 -9.29 -5.26
C THR A 151 -8.47 -8.55 -6.47
N GLU A 152 -8.65 -9.08 -7.69
CA GLU A 152 -8.23 -8.38 -8.92
C GLU A 152 -8.89 -7.00 -9.04
N GLY A 153 -10.20 -6.91 -8.74
CA GLY A 153 -10.93 -5.65 -8.76
C GLY A 153 -10.40 -4.63 -7.74
N GLU A 154 -10.07 -5.08 -6.53
CA GLU A 154 -9.48 -4.19 -5.52
C GLU A 154 -8.10 -3.69 -5.94
N ARG A 155 -7.23 -4.57 -6.46
CA ARG A 155 -5.91 -4.16 -6.98
C ARG A 155 -6.04 -3.11 -8.09
N ALA A 156 -6.99 -3.31 -9.02
CA ALA A 156 -7.26 -2.37 -10.09
C ALA A 156 -7.76 -1.02 -9.56
N ALA A 157 -8.72 -1.02 -8.64
CA ALA A 157 -9.30 0.20 -8.08
C ALA A 157 -8.28 1.01 -7.26
N LEU A 158 -7.45 0.31 -6.48
CA LEU A 158 -6.39 0.91 -5.66
C LEU A 158 -5.20 1.39 -6.49
N GLY A 159 -5.00 0.88 -7.70
CA GLY A 159 -3.82 1.16 -8.52
C GLY A 159 -2.63 0.25 -8.23
N LEU A 160 -2.82 -0.81 -7.42
CA LEU A 160 -1.75 -1.76 -7.07
C LEU A 160 -1.29 -2.60 -8.26
N ASN A 161 -2.09 -2.66 -9.34
CA ASN A 161 -1.72 -3.30 -10.59
C ASN A 161 -1.22 -2.33 -11.67
N ILE A 162 -1.06 -1.03 -11.36
CA ILE A 162 -0.54 -0.03 -12.32
C ILE A 162 0.95 0.12 -12.05
N PHE A 163 1.78 -0.41 -12.95
CA PHE A 163 3.23 -0.41 -12.81
C PHE A 163 3.83 0.90 -13.32
N GLY A 164 4.43 1.68 -12.42
CA GLY A 164 5.10 2.95 -12.71
C GLY A 164 6.57 2.80 -13.08
N GLY A 165 7.16 1.62 -12.85
CA GLY A 165 8.55 1.32 -13.16
C GLY A 165 9.32 0.81 -11.95
N SER A 166 10.43 0.15 -12.23
CA SER A 166 11.35 -0.36 -11.21
C SER A 166 12.83 -0.17 -11.54
N LEU A 167 13.17 0.26 -12.77
CA LEU A 167 14.54 0.56 -13.16
C LEU A 167 14.58 1.84 -13.99
N ASN A 168 15.37 2.81 -13.53
CA ASN A 168 15.70 4.02 -14.28
C ASN A 168 17.01 4.58 -13.74
N VAL A 169 18.10 4.39 -14.49
CA VAL A 169 19.44 4.83 -14.09
C VAL A 169 19.55 6.34 -14.26
N ARG A 170 19.42 7.07 -13.15
CA ARG A 170 19.46 8.54 -13.16
C ARG A 170 19.90 9.12 -11.84
N ARG A 171 20.45 10.33 -11.90
CA ARG A 171 20.67 11.17 -10.71
C ARG A 171 19.35 11.78 -10.25
N MET A 172 19.24 12.05 -8.96
CA MET A 172 18.13 12.81 -8.38
C MET A 172 18.18 14.26 -8.82
N ARG A 173 17.01 14.89 -9.01
CA ARG A 173 16.92 16.30 -9.42
C ARG A 173 17.59 17.19 -8.38
N GLY A 174 18.49 18.07 -8.83
CA GLY A 174 19.17 19.05 -7.96
C GLY A 174 20.29 18.46 -7.09
N GLY A 175 20.75 17.23 -7.35
CA GLY A 175 21.83 16.62 -6.59
C GLY A 175 22.66 15.62 -7.38
N THR A 176 23.69 15.09 -6.72
CA THR A 176 24.60 14.08 -7.29
C THR A 176 24.26 12.67 -6.80
N ALA A 177 23.29 12.46 -5.93
CA ALA A 177 22.89 11.11 -5.53
C ALA A 177 22.15 10.38 -6.68
N TYR A 178 22.33 9.07 -6.79
CA TYR A 178 21.52 8.23 -7.67
C TYR A 178 20.13 7.99 -7.07
N SER A 179 19.10 7.94 -7.92
CA SER A 179 17.78 7.47 -7.50
C SER A 179 17.84 6.00 -7.10
N MET A 180 17.00 5.55 -6.16
CA MET A 180 16.89 4.14 -5.78
C MET A 180 16.45 3.25 -6.95
N HIS A 181 15.71 3.80 -7.91
CA HIS A 181 15.40 3.14 -9.19
C HIS A 181 16.65 2.81 -10.01
N SER A 182 17.80 3.45 -9.76
CA SER A 182 19.03 3.19 -10.52
C SER A 182 19.63 1.81 -10.21
N TRP A 183 19.31 1.22 -9.06
CA TRP A 183 19.75 -0.14 -8.71
C TRP A 183 18.66 -1.20 -8.94
N ALA A 184 17.46 -0.81 -9.39
CA ALA A 184 16.28 -1.66 -9.40
C ALA A 184 15.87 -2.20 -8.02
N ILE A 185 15.96 -1.33 -7.01
CA ILE A 185 15.56 -1.61 -5.61
C ILE A 185 14.39 -0.74 -5.17
N ALA A 186 13.72 -0.09 -6.12
CA ALA A 186 12.53 0.71 -5.88
C ALA A 186 11.46 0.36 -6.89
N ILE A 187 10.20 0.55 -6.51
CA ILE A 187 9.04 0.29 -7.37
C ILE A 187 8.06 1.44 -7.19
N ASP A 188 7.61 1.99 -8.31
CA ASP A 188 6.54 2.97 -8.34
C ASP A 188 5.24 2.29 -8.78
N PHE A 189 4.16 2.60 -8.08
CA PHE A 189 2.81 2.21 -8.43
C PHE A 189 2.04 3.45 -8.88
N ASP A 190 1.17 3.32 -9.87
CA ASP A 190 0.19 4.35 -10.23
C ASP A 190 0.69 5.83 -10.16
N PRO A 191 1.79 6.14 -10.87
CA PRO A 191 2.47 7.43 -10.73
C PRO A 191 1.59 8.62 -11.17
N GLU A 192 0.59 8.38 -12.01
CA GLU A 192 -0.38 9.41 -12.44
C GLU A 192 -1.16 10.02 -11.27
N ARG A 193 -1.45 9.23 -10.22
CA ARG A 193 -2.12 9.69 -8.99
C ARG A 193 -1.14 10.02 -7.86
N ASN A 194 0.16 10.10 -8.14
CA ASN A 194 1.24 10.29 -7.16
C ASN A 194 2.09 11.55 -7.43
N GLY A 195 1.50 12.74 -7.32
CA GLY A 195 2.25 13.98 -7.42
C GLY A 195 3.13 14.24 -6.18
N LEU A 196 4.30 14.87 -6.34
CA LEU A 196 5.24 15.17 -5.24
C LEU A 196 4.63 15.99 -4.08
N ASN A 197 3.58 16.77 -4.36
CA ASN A 197 2.87 17.57 -3.35
C ASN A 197 1.60 16.89 -2.83
N VAL A 198 1.28 15.69 -3.31
CA VAL A 198 0.11 14.92 -2.87
C VAL A 198 0.48 14.21 -1.57
N LYS A 199 -0.16 14.64 -0.47
CA LYS A 199 0.05 14.12 0.88
C LYS A 199 -1.15 13.28 1.31
N ALA A 200 -1.06 12.65 2.48
CA ALA A 200 -2.26 12.14 3.13
C ALA A 200 -3.19 13.29 3.53
N PRO A 201 -4.52 13.16 3.39
CA PRO A 201 -5.23 11.99 2.87
C PRO A 201 -5.51 12.02 1.35
N GLN A 202 -4.98 12.99 0.60
CA GLN A 202 -5.23 13.11 -0.84
C GLN A 202 -4.57 11.99 -1.65
N ALA A 203 -3.44 11.46 -1.20
CA ALA A 203 -2.74 10.37 -1.85
C ALA A 203 -3.57 9.08 -1.78
N ARG A 204 -3.80 8.44 -2.93
CA ARG A 204 -4.67 7.25 -2.98
C ARG A 204 -4.22 6.14 -2.04
N LEU A 205 -2.92 5.86 -1.98
CA LEU A 205 -2.38 4.80 -1.13
C LEU A 205 -2.15 5.24 0.32
N SER A 206 -2.58 6.44 0.74
CA SER A 206 -2.57 6.82 2.16
C SER A 206 -3.82 6.40 2.91
N HIS A 207 -4.81 5.82 2.22
CA HIS A 207 -6.09 5.44 2.81
C HIS A 207 -5.98 4.11 3.55
N ALA A 208 -6.88 3.87 4.50
CA ALA A 208 -6.83 2.69 5.36
C ALA A 208 -6.92 1.36 4.60
N ASP A 209 -7.52 1.34 3.40
CA ASP A 209 -7.61 0.15 2.55
C ASP A 209 -6.30 -0.21 1.84
N ALA A 210 -5.31 0.68 1.84
CA ALA A 210 -3.95 0.43 1.36
C ALA A 210 -2.97 0.06 2.49
N VAL A 211 -3.36 0.10 3.76
CA VAL A 211 -2.50 -0.30 4.89
C VAL A 211 -1.93 -1.72 4.72
N PRO A 212 -2.72 -2.74 4.35
CA PRO A 212 -2.22 -4.11 4.19
C PRO A 212 -1.14 -4.24 3.10
N PHE A 213 -1.26 -3.45 2.03
CA PHE A 213 -0.23 -3.35 1.00
C PHE A 213 1.10 -2.83 1.58
N TRP A 214 1.05 -1.78 2.41
CA TRP A 214 2.27 -1.24 3.05
C TRP A 214 2.86 -2.15 4.10
N GLU A 215 2.03 -2.80 4.92
CA GLU A 215 2.48 -3.75 5.93
C GLU A 215 3.22 -4.93 5.29
N ALA A 216 2.78 -5.40 4.12
CA ALA A 216 3.48 -6.46 3.39
C ALA A 216 4.90 -6.03 2.97
N TRP A 217 5.07 -4.80 2.48
CA TRP A 217 6.40 -4.24 2.16
C TRP A 217 7.28 -4.06 3.41
N GLU A 218 6.71 -3.52 4.49
CA GLU A 218 7.42 -3.24 5.73
C GLU A 218 7.84 -4.51 6.49
N ALA A 219 7.03 -5.56 6.42
CA ALA A 219 7.39 -6.89 6.96
C ALA A 219 8.66 -7.45 6.29
N GLU A 220 8.88 -7.07 5.04
CA GLU A 220 10.07 -7.38 4.25
C GLU A 220 11.16 -6.29 4.35
N GLY A 221 11.00 -5.34 5.27
CA GLY A 221 11.94 -4.26 5.57
C GLY A 221 11.95 -3.09 4.60
N TRP A 222 11.12 -3.11 3.55
CA TRP A 222 11.05 -2.04 2.56
C TRP A 222 10.47 -0.76 3.16
N LEU A 223 10.89 0.37 2.63
CA LEU A 223 10.49 1.69 3.10
C LEU A 223 9.53 2.35 2.11
N SER A 224 8.35 2.77 2.60
CA SER A 224 7.48 3.73 1.93
C SER A 224 7.87 5.16 2.28
N LEU A 225 8.13 6.01 1.28
CA LEU A 225 8.36 7.44 1.51
C LEU A 225 7.07 8.14 1.99
N GLY A 226 5.91 7.69 1.50
CA GLY A 226 4.60 8.14 1.96
C GLY A 226 4.42 7.96 3.45
N ARG A 227 4.64 6.75 3.97
CA ARG A 227 4.49 6.49 5.41
C ARG A 227 5.58 7.12 6.25
N ALA A 228 6.81 7.19 5.75
CA ALA A 228 7.94 7.73 6.52
C ALA A 228 8.00 9.27 6.56
N LYS A 229 7.56 9.94 5.49
CA LYS A 229 7.78 11.38 5.28
C LYS A 229 6.59 12.12 4.67
N ASN A 230 5.48 11.43 4.39
CA ASN A 230 4.25 12.01 3.84
C ASN A 230 4.43 12.71 2.48
N PHE A 231 5.20 12.08 1.59
CA PHE A 231 5.31 12.45 0.17
C PHE A 231 5.62 11.19 -0.65
N ASP A 232 5.37 11.24 -1.96
CA ASP A 232 5.67 10.13 -2.88
C ASP A 232 5.04 8.81 -2.39
N TRP A 233 3.72 8.87 -2.18
CA TRP A 233 2.97 7.83 -1.50
C TRP A 233 2.90 6.53 -2.28
N MET A 234 3.18 6.50 -3.57
CA MET A 234 3.15 5.28 -4.36
C MET A 234 4.54 4.74 -4.67
N HIS A 235 5.55 5.19 -3.93
CA HIS A 235 6.92 4.73 -4.00
C HIS A 235 7.27 3.82 -2.83
N VAL A 236 7.97 2.72 -3.13
CA VAL A 236 8.59 1.85 -2.14
C VAL A 236 10.04 1.54 -2.52
N GLN A 237 10.94 1.47 -1.53
CA GLN A 237 12.37 1.20 -1.75
C GLN A 237 12.97 0.24 -0.72
N ALA A 238 13.85 -0.65 -1.16
CA ALA A 238 14.70 -1.49 -0.32
C ALA A 238 15.97 -0.74 0.11
N ALA A 239 15.76 0.45 0.71
CA ALA A 239 16.80 1.27 1.32
C ALA A 239 16.17 2.17 2.39
N ARG A 240 16.93 2.51 3.43
CA ARG A 240 16.52 3.42 4.52
C ARG A 240 17.03 4.83 4.26
N LEU A 241 16.32 5.84 4.78
CA LEU A 241 16.74 7.25 4.75
C LEU A 241 18.02 7.50 5.55
#